data_AF-A0A535TZ56-F1
#
_entry.id   AF-A0A535TZ56-F1
#
_cell.length_a   1.000
_cell.length_b   1.000
_cell.length_c   1.000
_cell.angle_alpha   90.00
_cell.angle_beta   90.00
_cell.angle_gamma   90.00
#
_symmetry.space_group_name_H-M   'P 1'
#
loop_
_entity.id
_entity.type
_entity.pdbx_description
1 polymer ?
#
loop_
_entity_poly.entity_id
_entity_poly.type
_entity_poly.pdbx_seq_one_letter_code
_entity_poly.pdbx_strand_id
1 'polypeptide(L)' 'DALEKDHAFLIEGGVFTKDVIDTWIDYKRKKEVDQVALRPHPWEFMLYHDV' A
#
# COMPACT_ATOMS: atom_id res chain seq x y z
N ASP A 1 -1.90 -3.38 4.85
CA ASP A 1 -2.76 -3.68 6.01
C ASP A 1 -2.06 -4.45 7.12
N ALA A 2 -1.24 -5.48 6.82
CA ALA A 2 -0.50 -6.20 7.86
C ALA A 2 0.38 -5.27 8.73
N LEU A 3 1.11 -4.35 8.11
CA LEU A 3 1.92 -3.34 8.83
C LEU A 3 1.08 -2.41 9.72
N GLU A 4 -0.15 -2.09 9.33
CA GLU A 4 -1.04 -1.24 10.14
C GLU A 4 -1.52 -1.99 11.40
N LYS A 5 -1.72 -3.30 11.30
CA LYS A 5 -2.23 -4.15 12.39
C LYS A 5 -1.12 -4.68 13.30
N ASP A 6 0.11 -4.79 12.82
CA ASP A 6 1.25 -5.32 13.55
C ASP A 6 2.49 -4.44 13.37
N HIS A 7 2.54 -3.33 14.14
CA HIS A 7 3.68 -2.42 14.17
C HIS A 7 4.19 -2.11 15.58
N ALA A 8 3.65 -2.78 16.60
CA ALA A 8 4.04 -2.56 18.00
C ALA A 8 5.53 -2.85 18.22
N PHE A 9 6.07 -3.89 17.57
CA PHE A 9 7.48 -4.26 17.63
C PHE A 9 8.43 -3.22 16.99
N LEU A 10 7.93 -2.39 16.07
CA LEU A 10 8.72 -1.32 15.44
C LEU A 10 8.80 -0.06 16.32
N ILE A 11 7.80 0.14 17.18
CA ILE A 11 7.75 1.25 18.14
C ILE A 11 8.53 0.89 19.41
N GLU A 12 8.55 -0.39 19.81
CA GLU A 12 9.25 -0.86 20.99
C GLU A 12 10.77 -0.60 20.88
N GLY A 13 11.30 0.30 21.72
CA GLY A 13 12.69 0.74 21.67
C GLY A 13 12.93 2.07 20.94
N GLY A 14 11.88 2.75 20.44
CA GLY A 14 11.98 4.09 19.87
C GLY A 14 12.71 4.16 18.52
N VAL A 15 12.85 3.03 17.83
CA VAL A 15 13.50 2.94 16.51
C VAL A 15 12.64 3.61 15.44
N PHE A 16 11.32 3.45 15.53
CA PHE A 16 10.35 4.15 14.68
C PHE A 16 9.33 4.89 15.53
N THR A 17 9.02 6.13 15.14
CA THR A 17 7.91 6.89 15.70
C THR A 17 6.61 6.51 14.98
N LYS A 18 5.49 6.57 15.70
CA LYS A 18 4.17 6.29 15.15
C LYS A 18 3.84 7.17 13.93
N ASP A 19 4.27 8.43 13.97
CA ASP A 19 4.08 9.41 12.88
C ASP A 19 4.74 8.99 11.55
N VAL A 20 5.92 8.38 11.62
CA VAL A 20 6.63 7.88 10.43
C VAL A 20 5.91 6.67 9.84
N ILE A 21 5.40 5.76 10.68
CA ILE A 21 4.66 4.57 10.24
C ILE A 21 3.35 4.98 9.58
N ASP A 22 2.61 5.90 10.20
CA ASP A 22 1.35 6.42 9.66
C ASP A 22 1.59 7.15 8.32
N THR A 23 2.61 8.01 8.24
CA THR A 23 2.98 8.72 7.00
C THR A 23 3.39 7.76 5.89
N TRP A 24 4.11 6.68 6.22
CA TRP A 24 4.56 5.68 5.25
C TRP A 24 3.39 4.87 4.68
N ILE A 25 2.45 4.45 5.54
CA ILE A 25 1.23 3.76 5.12
C ILE A 25 0.42 4.64 4.17
N ASP A 26 0.24 5.92 4.52
CA ASP A 26 -0.49 6.89 3.72
C ASP A 26 0.17 7.15 2.36
N TYR A 27 1.51 7.30 2.34
CA TYR A 27 2.28 7.46 1.12
C TYR A 27 2.11 6.26 0.19
N LYS A 28 2.27 5.04 0.72
CA LYS A 28 2.16 3.80 -0.06
C LYS A 28 0.76 3.60 -0.64
N ARG A 29 -0.29 3.88 0.12
CA ARG A 29 -1.68 3.79 -0.38
C ARG A 29 -1.93 4.80 -1.50
N LYS A 30 -1.71 6.09 -1.23
CA LYS A 30 -2.09 7.19 -2.14
C LYS A 30 -1.23 7.26 -3.40
N LYS A 31 0.08 7.03 -3.29
CA LYS A 31 1.00 7.26 -4.41
C LYS A 31 1.35 6.00 -5.20
N GLU A 32 1.22 4.81 -4.62
CA GLU A 32 1.58 3.58 -5.31
C GLU A 32 0.35 2.72 -5.60
N VAL A 33 -0.39 2.32 -4.57
CA VAL A 33 -1.51 1.37 -4.73
C VAL A 33 -2.64 1.98 -5.55
N ASP A 34 -3.11 3.16 -5.19
CA ASP A 34 -4.23 3.81 -5.88
C ASP A 34 -3.90 4.13 -7.34
N GLN A 35 -2.66 4.53 -7.62
CA GLN A 35 -2.22 4.84 -8.98
C GLN A 35 -2.12 3.61 -9.89
N VAL A 36 -1.87 2.43 -9.33
CA VAL A 36 -1.84 1.18 -10.10
C VAL A 36 -3.26 0.63 -10.24
N ALA A 37 -4.09 0.70 -9.19
CA ALA A 37 -5.48 0.24 -9.23
C ALA A 37 -6.35 0.97 -10.26
N LEU A 38 -6.07 2.26 -10.52
CA LEU A 38 -6.77 3.06 -11.53
C LEU A 38 -6.35 2.73 -12.98
N ARG A 39 -5.25 1.99 -13.18
CA ARG A 39 -4.73 1.68 -14.52
C ARG A 39 -5.07 0.22 -14.84
N PRO A 40 -5.85 -0.04 -15.92
CA PRO A 40 -6.13 -1.40 -16.34
C PRO A 40 -4.83 -2.13 -16.64
N HIS A 41 -4.67 -3.32 -16.08
CA HIS A 41 -3.48 -4.13 -16.31
C HIS A 41 -3.57 -4.75 -17.71
N PRO A 42 -2.49 -4.83 -18.51
CA PRO A 42 -2.54 -5.35 -19.89
C PRO A 42 -3.16 -6.75 -20.04
N TRP A 43 -3.09 -7.56 -18.99
CA TRP A 43 -3.74 -8.88 -18.94
C TRP A 43 -5.27 -8.81 -18.88
N GLU A 44 -5.83 -7.75 -18.27
CA GLU A 44 -7.28 -7.52 -18.23
C GLU A 44 -7.83 -7.26 -19.64
N PHE A 45 -7.07 -6.60 -20.51
CA PHE A 45 -7.46 -6.41 -21.91
C PHE A 45 -7.59 -7.76 -22.65
N MET A 46 -6.66 -8.70 -22.43
CA MET A 46 -6.73 -10.03 -23.07
C MET A 46 -7.93 -10.87 -22.57
N LEU A 47 -8.39 -10.65 -21.34
CA LEU A 47 -9.52 -11.39 -20.77
C LEU A 47 -10.89 -10.83 -21.20
N TYR A 48 -10.99 -9.52 -21.43
CA TYR A 48 -12.27 -8.86 -21.67
C TYR A 48 -12.48 -8.31 -23.08
N HIS A 49 -11.45 -8.27 -23.94
CA HIS A 49 -11.56 -7.65 -25.27
C HIS A 49 -12.15 -8.57 -26.36
N ASP A 50 -12.15 -9.90 -26.17
CA ASP A 50 -12.73 -10.87 -27.14
C ASP A 50 -14.11 -11.42 -26.70
N VAL A 51 -14.80 -10.76 -25.76
CA VAL A 51 -16.19 -11.06 -25.37
C VAL A 51 -17.19 -10.22 -26.16
#